data_AF-A0A924DA74-F1
#
_entry.id   AF-A0A924DA74-F1
#
_cell.length_a   1.000
_cell.length_b   1.000
_cell.length_c   1.000
_cell.angle_alpha   90.00
_cell.angle_beta   90.00
_cell.angle_gamma   90.00
#
_symmetry.space_group_name_H-M   'P 1'
#
loop_
_entity.id
_entity.type
_entity.pdbx_description
1 polymer ?
#
loop_
_entity_poly.entity_id
_entity_poly.type
_entity_poly.pdbx_seq_one_letter_code
_entity_poly.pdbx_strand_id
1 'polypeptide(L)'
;MLKFTKTRVLCVVVGALLSGGNFLSLSVQARVEDTSDPLSRARVLRHFIKPKGVNYTQALNLLRAEQRNAQQARDQKREKAAVSEIERTLSIRAVYRKWQAKAKGEIRAGRLALKQYGYTRRGHGRYDDILRTKYHIGEARGYGCMMTEETIAEVNGYNETMMTEIERRYGKGILAKVHDRAKEEERQKTKETDSSSKSTETPLPSR
;
A
#
# COMPACT_ATOMS: atom_id res chain seq x y z
N MET A 1 17.91 -21.16 -31.25
CA MET A 1 18.96 -22.01 -30.66
C MET A 1 18.93 -21.86 -29.13
N LEU A 2 18.30 -22.80 -28.42
CA LEU A 2 18.28 -22.84 -26.96
C LEU A 2 19.55 -23.53 -26.47
N LYS A 3 20.44 -22.80 -25.77
CA LYS A 3 21.62 -23.37 -25.11
C LYS A 3 21.16 -24.15 -23.88
N PHE A 4 21.16 -25.48 -23.96
CA PHE A 4 21.00 -26.34 -22.78
C PHE A 4 22.27 -26.26 -21.93
N THR A 5 22.20 -25.56 -20.79
CA THR A 5 23.22 -25.62 -19.75
C THR A 5 23.17 -27.01 -19.12
N LYS A 6 24.31 -27.73 -19.16
CA LYS A 6 24.45 -29.04 -18.52
C LYS A 6 24.35 -28.88 -17.00
N THR A 7 23.20 -29.20 -16.42
CA THR A 7 23.05 -29.34 -14.96
C THR A 7 23.86 -30.54 -14.49
N ARG A 8 24.97 -30.30 -13.79
CA ARG A 8 25.76 -31.35 -13.14
C ARG A 8 25.05 -31.75 -11.85
N VAL A 9 24.54 -32.97 -11.78
CA VAL A 9 23.99 -33.54 -10.56
C VAL A 9 25.16 -34.06 -9.73
N LEU A 10 25.51 -33.35 -8.65
CA LEU A 10 26.51 -33.81 -7.69
C LEU A 10 25.83 -34.74 -6.68
N CYS A 11 26.08 -36.04 -6.79
CA CYS A 11 25.57 -37.04 -5.84
C CYS A 11 26.57 -37.18 -4.69
N VAL A 12 26.28 -36.57 -3.54
CA VAL A 12 27.09 -36.76 -2.32
C VAL A 12 26.52 -37.94 -1.55
N VAL A 13 27.24 -39.07 -1.52
CA VAL A 13 26.92 -40.21 -0.65
C VAL A 13 27.54 -39.94 0.71
N VAL A 14 26.74 -39.55 1.70
CA VAL A 14 27.18 -39.41 3.09
C VAL A 14 26.99 -40.77 3.77
N GLY A 15 28.05 -41.54 3.91
CA GLY A 15 28.06 -42.78 4.69
C GLY A 15 28.39 -42.48 6.15
N ALA A 16 27.42 -42.62 7.06
CA ALA A 16 27.69 -42.62 8.50
C ALA A 16 28.08 -44.03 8.94
N LEU A 17 29.36 -44.25 9.27
CA LEU A 17 29.82 -45.46 9.96
C LEU A 17 29.42 -45.33 11.44
N LEU A 18 28.43 -46.10 11.89
CA LEU A 18 28.17 -46.34 13.30
C LEU A 18 28.63 -47.76 13.64
N SER A 19 29.67 -47.85 14.46
CA SER A 19 30.16 -49.09 15.03
C SER A 19 29.20 -49.56 16.13
N GLY A 20 28.28 -50.46 15.78
CA GLY A 20 27.54 -51.25 16.77
C GLY A 20 26.07 -51.43 16.43
N GLY A 21 25.74 -52.60 15.87
CA GLY A 21 24.40 -53.21 15.99
C GLY A 21 23.33 -52.71 15.02
N ASN A 22 23.15 -53.45 13.92
CA ASN A 22 21.88 -53.70 13.21
C ASN A 22 20.90 -52.53 13.00
N PHE A 23 21.17 -51.68 12.00
CA PHE A 23 20.33 -51.48 10.80
C PHE A 23 20.97 -50.35 9.98
N LEU A 24 21.64 -50.68 8.87
CA LEU A 24 22.12 -49.68 7.92
C LEU A 24 20.92 -49.16 7.11
N SER A 25 20.25 -48.12 7.63
CA SER A 25 19.41 -47.28 6.79
C SER A 25 20.31 -46.40 5.92
N LEU A 26 20.60 -46.85 4.69
CA LEU A 26 21.21 -46.02 3.66
C LEU A 26 20.22 -44.93 3.24
N SER A 27 20.16 -43.85 4.01
CA SER A 27 19.47 -42.63 3.60
C SER A 27 20.35 -41.91 2.59
N VAL A 28 20.16 -42.22 1.31
CA VAL A 28 20.68 -41.41 0.20
C VAL A 28 19.97 -40.05 0.26
N GLN A 29 20.57 -39.09 0.97
CA GLN A 29 20.18 -37.69 0.87
C GLN A 29 20.70 -37.15 -0.46
N ALA A 30 20.01 -37.48 -1.56
CA ALA A 30 20.16 -36.74 -2.79
C ALA A 30 19.65 -35.32 -2.50
N ARG A 31 20.59 -34.42 -2.22
CA ARG A 31 20.34 -32.98 -2.14
C ARG A 31 20.05 -32.53 -3.58
N VAL A 32 18.82 -32.77 -4.02
CA VAL A 32 18.30 -32.21 -5.27
C VAL A 32 18.20 -30.72 -5.01
N GLU A 33 19.23 -29.99 -5.40
CA GLU A 33 19.20 -28.53 -5.47
C GLU A 33 17.95 -28.14 -6.26
N ASP A 34 17.03 -27.53 -5.51
CA ASP A 34 15.83 -26.79 -5.89
C ASP A 34 15.38 -26.94 -7.35
N THR A 35 14.90 -28.13 -7.71
CA THR A 35 14.01 -28.25 -8.85
C THR A 35 12.62 -27.93 -8.35
N SER A 36 12.27 -26.63 -8.40
CA SER A 36 10.91 -26.13 -8.14
C SER A 36 9.86 -26.76 -9.08
N ASP A 37 10.32 -27.46 -10.12
CA ASP A 37 9.50 -28.28 -11.00
C ASP A 37 9.30 -29.72 -10.45
N PRO A 38 8.08 -30.07 -9.99
CA PRO A 38 7.77 -31.41 -9.50
C PRO A 38 7.93 -32.52 -10.57
N LEU A 39 7.90 -32.19 -11.86
CA LEU A 39 8.10 -33.17 -12.93
C LEU A 39 9.57 -33.59 -13.06
N SER A 40 10.49 -32.67 -12.81
CA SER A 40 11.94 -32.93 -12.78
C SER A 40 12.31 -33.88 -11.63
N ARG A 41 11.74 -33.68 -10.43
CA ARG A 41 11.86 -34.61 -9.30
C ARG A 41 11.34 -36.02 -9.63
N ALA A 42 10.17 -36.12 -10.26
CA ALA A 42 9.58 -37.41 -10.65
C ALA A 42 10.41 -38.15 -11.72
N ARG A 43 11.13 -37.41 -12.58
CA ARG A 43 12.00 -37.99 -13.62
C ARG A 43 13.29 -38.57 -13.04
N VAL A 44 13.88 -37.90 -12.05
CA VAL A 44 15.06 -38.40 -11.31
C VAL A 44 14.71 -39.66 -10.51
N LEU A 45 13.56 -39.67 -9.82
CA LEU A 45 13.12 -40.82 -9.03
C LEU A 45 12.83 -42.07 -9.89
N ARG A 46 12.39 -41.89 -11.15
CA ARG A 46 12.16 -43.01 -12.08
C ARG A 46 13.43 -43.76 -12.50
N HIS A 47 14.60 -43.13 -12.47
CA HIS A 47 15.84 -43.77 -12.93
C HIS A 47 16.61 -44.51 -11.83
N PHE A 48 16.42 -44.15 -10.56
CA PHE A 48 17.29 -44.66 -9.49
C PHE A 48 16.74 -45.81 -8.67
N ILE A 49 15.46 -46.15 -8.78
CA ILE A 49 14.87 -47.19 -7.92
C ILE A 49 13.99 -48.10 -8.77
N LYS A 50 14.45 -49.33 -9.04
CA LYS A 50 13.57 -50.48 -9.26
C LYS A 50 13.40 -51.19 -7.91
N PRO A 51 12.55 -50.68 -7.01
CA PRO A 51 12.35 -51.35 -5.74
C PRO A 51 11.63 -52.67 -6.02
N LYS A 52 12.28 -53.80 -5.76
CA LYS A 52 11.59 -55.10 -5.72
C LYS A 52 10.52 -55.00 -4.63
N GLY A 53 9.24 -55.07 -5.01
CA GLY A 53 8.12 -55.20 -4.06
C GLY A 53 7.29 -53.93 -3.77
N VAL A 54 7.59 -52.76 -4.33
CA VAL A 54 6.71 -51.58 -4.15
C VAL A 54 5.65 -51.52 -5.25
N ASN A 55 4.39 -51.50 -4.85
CA ASN A 55 3.26 -51.34 -5.76
C ASN A 55 3.23 -49.90 -6.32
N TYR A 56 3.66 -49.73 -7.57
CA TYR A 56 3.73 -48.44 -8.26
C TYR A 56 2.43 -47.63 -8.21
N THR A 57 1.29 -48.31 -8.21
CA THR A 57 -0.04 -47.68 -8.11
C THR A 57 -0.23 -46.98 -6.76
N GLN A 58 0.25 -47.58 -5.66
CA GLN A 58 0.20 -46.96 -4.33
C GLN A 58 1.05 -45.69 -4.28
N ALA A 59 2.26 -45.73 -4.84
CA ALA A 59 3.14 -44.56 -4.90
C ALA A 59 2.54 -43.40 -5.72
N LEU A 60 1.92 -43.69 -6.86
CA LEU A 60 1.23 -42.67 -7.67
C LEU A 60 0.01 -42.07 -6.95
N ASN A 61 -0.76 -42.90 -6.23
CA ASN A 61 -1.92 -42.42 -5.48
C ASN A 61 -1.52 -41.49 -4.34
N LEU A 62 -0.41 -41.79 -3.65
CA LEU A 62 0.17 -40.92 -2.63
C LEU A 62 0.62 -39.58 -3.23
N LEU A 63 1.35 -39.60 -4.36
CA LEU A 63 1.79 -38.37 -5.02
C LEU A 63 0.60 -37.50 -5.46
N ARG A 64 -0.45 -38.10 -6.01
CA ARG A 64 -1.68 -37.37 -6.39
C ARG A 64 -2.39 -36.79 -5.17
N ALA A 65 -2.41 -37.51 -4.04
CA ALA A 65 -2.99 -37.01 -2.80
C ALA A 65 -2.19 -35.81 -2.26
N GLU A 66 -0.86 -35.90 -2.26
CA GLU A 66 0.02 -34.78 -1.87
C GLU A 66 -0.22 -33.55 -2.75
N GLN A 67 -0.32 -33.73 -4.08
CA GLN A 67 -0.62 -32.64 -5.01
C GLN A 67 -1.99 -32.01 -4.75
N ARG A 68 -3.03 -32.82 -4.49
CA ARG A 68 -4.37 -32.32 -4.12
C ARG A 68 -4.33 -31.52 -2.83
N ASN A 69 -3.65 -32.03 -1.80
CA ASN A 69 -3.52 -31.34 -0.52
C ASN A 69 -2.79 -30.01 -0.67
N ALA A 70 -1.70 -29.98 -1.45
CA ALA A 70 -0.96 -28.75 -1.74
C ALA A 70 -1.81 -27.74 -2.52
N GLN A 71 -2.62 -28.21 -3.47
CA GLN A 71 -3.54 -27.36 -4.23
C GLN A 71 -4.65 -26.80 -3.33
N GLN A 72 -5.28 -27.64 -2.50
CA GLN A 72 -6.28 -27.21 -1.52
C GLN A 72 -5.73 -26.16 -0.55
N ALA A 73 -4.50 -26.35 -0.05
CA ALA A 73 -3.86 -25.37 0.82
C ALA A 73 -3.63 -24.02 0.12
N ARG A 74 -3.26 -24.03 -1.17
CA ARG A 74 -3.13 -22.80 -1.97
C ARG A 74 -4.47 -22.12 -2.20
N ASP A 75 -5.52 -22.89 -2.49
CA ASP A 75 -6.85 -22.37 -2.73
C ASP A 75 -7.45 -21.77 -1.44
N GLN A 76 -7.32 -22.44 -0.31
CA GLN A 76 -7.70 -21.91 1.00
C GLN A 76 -6.95 -20.62 1.34
N LYS A 77 -5.65 -20.54 1.03
CA LYS A 77 -4.86 -19.31 1.24
C LYS A 77 -5.38 -18.16 0.37
N ARG A 78 -5.73 -18.44 -0.90
CA ARG A 78 -6.30 -17.44 -1.82
C ARG A 78 -7.66 -16.97 -1.36
N GLU A 79 -8.53 -17.89 -0.94
CA GLU A 79 -9.87 -17.58 -0.43
C GLU A 79 -9.79 -16.69 0.81
N LYS A 80 -8.94 -17.05 1.79
CA LYS A 80 -8.72 -16.22 2.98
C LYS A 80 -8.22 -14.81 2.65
N ALA A 81 -7.30 -14.69 1.69
CA ALA A 81 -6.82 -13.39 1.25
C ALA A 81 -7.94 -12.56 0.57
N ALA A 82 -8.79 -13.18 -0.24
CA ALA A 82 -9.92 -12.53 -0.88
C ALA A 82 -10.97 -12.05 0.14
N VAL A 83 -11.30 -12.88 1.14
CA VAL A 83 -12.22 -12.49 2.22
C VAL A 83 -11.66 -11.30 3.01
N SER A 84 -10.37 -11.34 3.37
CA SER A 84 -9.72 -10.24 4.09
C SER A 84 -9.76 -8.93 3.30
N GLU A 85 -9.63 -8.97 1.98
CA GLU A 85 -9.69 -7.79 1.12
C GLU A 85 -11.11 -7.20 1.03
N ILE A 86 -12.13 -8.08 0.96
CA ILE A 86 -13.54 -7.68 0.97
C ILE A 86 -13.87 -6.98 2.31
N GLU A 87 -13.46 -7.57 3.44
CA GLU A 87 -13.66 -6.98 4.76
C GLU A 87 -13.00 -5.60 4.90
N ARG A 88 -11.75 -5.47 4.42
CA ARG A 88 -11.04 -4.19 4.36
C ARG A 88 -11.83 -3.14 3.57
N THR A 89 -12.30 -3.50 2.38
CA THR A 89 -13.08 -2.61 1.50
C THR A 89 -14.39 -2.17 2.15
N LEU A 90 -15.10 -3.09 2.81
CA LEU A 90 -16.35 -2.77 3.51
C LEU A 90 -16.11 -1.83 4.69
N SER A 91 -15.03 -2.03 5.44
CA SER A 91 -14.61 -1.14 6.53
C SER A 91 -14.37 0.29 6.03
N ILE A 92 -13.58 0.45 4.97
CA ILE A 92 -13.29 1.76 4.34
C ILE A 92 -14.58 2.45 3.89
N ARG A 93 -15.50 1.70 3.25
CA ARG A 93 -16.79 2.24 2.82
C ARG A 93 -17.66 2.69 4.00
N ALA A 94 -17.62 1.98 5.12
CA ALA A 94 -18.34 2.36 6.33
C ALA A 94 -17.77 3.66 6.93
N VAL A 95 -16.44 3.80 6.98
CA VAL A 95 -15.77 5.03 7.41
C VAL A 95 -16.17 6.21 6.54
N TYR A 96 -16.11 6.07 5.21
CA TYR A 96 -16.53 7.10 4.27
C TYR A 96 -17.97 7.57 4.52
N ARG A 97 -18.92 6.62 4.63
CA ARG A 97 -20.36 6.94 4.88
C ARG A 97 -20.58 7.64 6.22
N LYS A 98 -19.89 7.20 7.27
CA LYS A 98 -19.93 7.83 8.60
C LYS A 98 -19.52 9.31 8.50
N TRP A 99 -18.47 9.61 7.74
CA TRP A 99 -17.97 10.98 7.61
C TRP A 99 -18.80 11.86 6.68
N GLN A 100 -19.46 11.30 5.66
CA GLN A 100 -20.53 12.00 4.93
C GLN A 100 -21.67 12.41 5.87
N ALA A 101 -22.12 11.49 6.74
CA ALA A 101 -23.20 11.79 7.69
C ALA A 101 -22.79 12.90 8.68
N LYS A 102 -21.54 12.89 9.14
CA LYS A 102 -21.01 13.96 9.98
C LYS A 102 -20.96 15.30 9.26
N ALA A 103 -20.48 15.35 8.02
CA ALA A 103 -20.49 16.57 7.22
C ALA A 103 -21.92 17.14 7.06
N LYS A 104 -22.90 16.29 6.76
CA LYS A 104 -24.33 16.67 6.73
C LYS A 104 -24.83 17.23 8.06
N GLY A 105 -24.34 16.71 9.19
CA GLY A 105 -24.64 17.26 10.52
C GLY A 105 -24.10 18.67 10.71
N GLU A 106 -22.86 18.93 10.30
CA GLU A 106 -22.23 20.24 10.43
C GLU A 106 -22.81 21.28 9.47
N ILE A 107 -23.14 20.88 8.24
CA ILE A 107 -23.86 21.72 7.27
C ILE A 107 -25.20 22.20 7.85
N ARG A 108 -25.97 21.28 8.47
CA ARG A 108 -27.23 21.61 9.14
C ARG A 108 -27.03 22.56 10.33
N ALA A 109 -25.90 22.46 11.02
CA ALA A 109 -25.51 23.38 12.08
C ALA A 109 -24.95 24.72 11.54
N GLY A 110 -25.01 24.97 10.23
CA GLY A 110 -24.51 26.21 9.61
C GLY A 110 -22.99 26.30 9.54
N ARG A 111 -22.26 25.21 9.81
CA ARG A 111 -20.79 25.18 9.79
C ARG A 111 -20.29 24.58 8.48
N LEU A 112 -19.41 25.29 7.80
CA LEU A 112 -18.69 24.81 6.64
C LEU A 112 -17.21 24.71 7.01
N ALA A 113 -16.61 23.54 6.78
CA ALA A 113 -15.19 23.37 6.97
C ALA A 113 -14.63 22.35 5.97
N LEU A 114 -13.35 22.48 5.66
CA LEU A 114 -12.61 21.51 4.85
C LEU A 114 -11.52 20.86 5.69
N LYS A 115 -11.37 19.55 5.56
CA LYS A 115 -10.22 18.83 6.11
C LYS A 115 -9.05 18.91 5.14
N GLN A 116 -7.86 19.14 5.66
CA GLN A 116 -6.64 19.15 4.86
C GLN A 116 -5.74 17.96 5.19
N TYR A 117 -4.95 17.56 4.20
CA TYR A 117 -3.90 16.56 4.34
C TYR A 117 -2.54 17.23 4.49
N GLY A 118 -1.69 16.63 5.31
CA GLY A 118 -0.33 17.05 5.48
C GLY A 118 -0.17 18.22 6.46
N TYR A 119 1.07 18.66 6.59
CA TYR A 119 1.41 19.78 7.44
C TYR A 119 1.00 21.07 6.73
N THR A 120 -0.04 21.74 7.20
CA THR A 120 -0.23 23.17 6.90
C THR A 120 1.02 23.87 7.42
N ARG A 121 1.85 24.37 6.51
CA ARG A 121 3.06 25.13 6.87
C ARG A 121 2.61 26.23 7.84
N ARG A 122 3.27 26.37 9.00
CA ARG A 122 2.89 27.34 10.04
C ARG A 122 2.65 28.71 9.38
N GLY A 123 1.47 29.26 9.60
CA GLY A 123 0.97 30.44 8.90
C GLY A 123 -0.12 30.04 7.92
N HIS A 124 -1.38 30.08 8.39
CA HIS A 124 -2.58 30.04 7.57
C HIS A 124 -2.31 30.86 6.31
N GLY A 125 -2.18 30.19 5.16
CA GLY A 125 -1.86 30.87 3.92
C GLY A 125 -2.92 31.91 3.60
N ARG A 126 -2.65 32.81 2.66
CA ARG A 126 -3.63 33.83 2.29
C ARG A 126 -4.97 33.21 1.85
N TYR A 127 -4.93 31.99 1.36
CA TYR A 127 -6.07 31.14 1.02
C TYR A 127 -7.02 30.89 2.20
N ASP A 128 -6.51 30.38 3.32
CA ASP A 128 -7.33 30.03 4.50
C ASP A 128 -7.94 31.29 5.13
N ASP A 129 -7.21 32.40 5.12
CA ASP A 129 -7.72 33.69 5.58
C ASP A 129 -8.89 34.16 4.74
N ILE A 130 -8.80 34.09 3.42
CA ILE A 130 -9.92 34.46 2.54
C ILE A 130 -11.12 33.54 2.78
N LEU A 131 -10.91 32.22 2.88
CA LEU A 131 -11.99 31.26 3.17
C LEU A 131 -12.70 31.57 4.49
N ARG A 132 -11.94 31.78 5.56
CA ARG A 132 -12.47 32.03 6.91
C ARG A 132 -13.17 33.38 7.02
N THR A 133 -12.56 34.44 6.52
CA THR A 133 -13.06 35.80 6.72
C THR A 133 -14.20 36.15 5.75
N LYS A 134 -14.08 35.79 4.47
CA LYS A 134 -15.05 36.17 3.44
C LYS A 134 -16.17 35.16 3.27
N TYR A 135 -15.88 33.87 3.43
CA TYR A 135 -16.84 32.80 3.15
C TYR A 135 -17.25 32.03 4.42
N HIS A 136 -16.71 32.39 5.58
CA HIS A 136 -16.96 31.69 6.84
C HIS A 136 -16.73 30.17 6.73
N ILE A 137 -15.77 29.76 5.89
CA ILE A 137 -15.35 28.36 5.73
C ILE A 137 -14.12 28.15 6.61
N GLY A 138 -14.26 27.29 7.62
CA GLY A 138 -13.18 26.95 8.54
C GLY A 138 -12.29 25.81 8.04
N GLU A 139 -11.23 25.55 8.79
CA GLU A 139 -10.42 24.35 8.65
C GLU A 139 -10.89 23.32 9.67
N ALA A 140 -11.22 22.12 9.21
CA ALA A 140 -11.42 20.97 10.08
C ALA A 140 -10.07 20.29 10.30
N ARG A 141 -9.81 19.87 11.55
CA ARG A 141 -8.56 19.23 12.01
C ARG A 141 -7.87 18.42 10.89
N GLY A 142 -6.70 18.89 10.46
CA GLY A 142 -5.88 18.22 9.45
C GLY A 142 -5.17 16.97 9.98
N TYR A 143 -4.75 16.11 9.06
CA TYR A 143 -3.92 14.94 9.36
C TYR A 143 -2.46 15.27 9.06
N GLY A 144 -1.55 14.74 9.89
CA GLY A 144 -0.12 14.80 9.62
C GLY A 144 0.31 13.93 8.44
N CYS A 145 1.61 13.64 8.35
CA CYS A 145 2.20 12.92 7.21
C CYS A 145 1.81 11.43 7.14
N MET A 146 1.32 10.84 8.23
CA MET A 146 0.92 9.44 8.26
C MET A 146 -0.57 9.32 7.93
N MET A 147 -0.87 8.98 6.67
CA MET A 147 -2.23 8.70 6.21
C MET A 147 -2.44 7.19 6.09
N THR A 148 -3.56 6.73 6.64
CA THR A 148 -4.08 5.36 6.44
C THR A 148 -5.22 5.41 5.42
N GLU A 149 -5.62 4.25 4.88
CA GLU A 149 -6.78 4.18 3.98
C GLU A 149 -8.05 4.66 4.65
N GLU A 150 -8.21 4.39 5.95
CA GLU A 150 -9.31 4.87 6.76
C GLU A 150 -9.31 6.40 6.89
N THR A 151 -8.13 7.00 7.10
CA THR A 151 -7.98 8.46 7.14
C THR A 151 -8.34 9.11 5.81
N ILE A 152 -7.92 8.51 4.70
CA ILE A 152 -8.25 8.98 3.34
C ILE A 152 -9.77 8.89 3.13
N ALA A 153 -10.39 7.77 3.48
CA ALA A 153 -11.84 7.59 3.36
C ALA A 153 -12.63 8.59 4.22
N GLU A 154 -12.14 8.88 5.41
CA GLU A 154 -12.69 9.88 6.32
C GLU A 154 -12.66 11.29 5.71
N VAL A 155 -11.51 11.71 5.17
CA VAL A 155 -11.37 13.03 4.56
C VAL A 155 -12.18 13.13 3.28
N ASN A 156 -12.14 12.13 2.40
CA ASN A 156 -12.90 12.14 1.15
C ASN A 156 -14.40 12.21 1.42
N GLY A 157 -14.94 11.35 2.31
CA GLY A 157 -16.37 11.35 2.62
C GLY A 157 -16.85 12.68 3.21
N TYR A 158 -16.04 13.29 4.07
CA TYR A 158 -16.35 14.60 4.64
C TYR A 158 -16.25 15.73 3.60
N ASN A 159 -15.13 15.83 2.88
CA ASN A 159 -14.83 16.93 1.97
C ASN A 159 -15.73 16.93 0.73
N GLU A 160 -16.04 15.78 0.12
CA GLU A 160 -16.93 15.74 -1.05
C GLU A 160 -18.32 16.32 -0.73
N THR A 161 -18.84 15.97 0.45
CA THR A 161 -20.12 16.50 0.94
C THR A 161 -20.04 18.00 1.22
N MET A 162 -18.98 18.45 1.89
CA MET A 162 -18.75 19.87 2.20
C MET A 162 -18.55 20.71 0.95
N MET A 163 -17.75 20.24 0.00
CA MET A 163 -17.47 20.91 -1.28
C MET A 163 -18.76 21.11 -2.07
N THR A 164 -19.61 20.09 -2.15
CA THR A 164 -20.91 20.21 -2.84
C THR A 164 -21.75 21.34 -2.24
N GLU A 165 -21.81 21.44 -0.91
CA GLU A 165 -22.57 22.50 -0.24
C GLU A 165 -21.90 23.89 -0.38
N ILE A 166 -20.57 23.96 -0.31
CA ILE A 166 -19.79 25.17 -0.53
C ILE A 166 -20.05 25.72 -1.94
N GLU A 167 -20.00 24.86 -2.96
CA GLU A 167 -20.30 25.26 -4.35
C GLU A 167 -21.75 25.67 -4.52
N ARG A 168 -22.69 25.00 -3.85
CA ARG A 168 -24.11 25.38 -3.86
C ARG A 168 -24.33 26.79 -3.29
N ARG A 169 -23.62 27.17 -2.22
CA ARG A 169 -23.77 28.47 -1.55
C ARG A 169 -23.01 29.61 -2.22
N TYR A 170 -21.81 29.35 -2.73
CA TYR A 170 -20.89 30.41 -3.19
C TYR A 170 -20.57 30.33 -4.69
N GLY A 171 -21.12 29.34 -5.39
CA GLY A 171 -20.92 29.11 -6.82
C GLY A 171 -19.85 28.05 -7.12
N LYS A 172 -20.01 27.40 -8.27
CA LYS A 172 -19.10 26.34 -8.75
C LYS A 172 -17.66 26.86 -8.90
N GLY A 173 -16.69 26.05 -8.47
CA GLY A 173 -15.27 26.38 -8.56
C GLY A 173 -14.81 27.51 -7.63
N ILE A 174 -15.60 27.86 -6.60
CA ILE A 174 -15.24 28.93 -5.66
C ILE A 174 -13.86 28.70 -5.01
N LEU A 175 -13.54 27.47 -4.63
CA LEU A 175 -12.25 27.15 -4.00
C LEU A 175 -11.06 27.44 -4.92
N ALA A 176 -11.17 27.12 -6.22
CA ALA A 176 -10.15 27.44 -7.20
C ALA A 176 -9.98 28.96 -7.35
N LYS A 177 -11.08 29.71 -7.43
CA LYS A 177 -11.05 31.18 -7.50
C LYS A 177 -10.38 31.81 -6.27
N VAL A 178 -10.67 31.28 -5.07
CA VAL A 178 -10.05 31.74 -3.83
C VAL A 178 -8.56 31.42 -3.81
N HIS A 179 -8.16 30.25 -4.29
CA HIS A 179 -6.77 29.86 -4.44
C HIS A 179 -6.00 30.77 -5.41
N ASP A 180 -6.56 31.04 -6.60
CA ASP A 180 -5.91 31.91 -7.58
C ASP A 180 -5.76 33.34 -7.05
N ARG A 181 -6.78 33.84 -6.36
CA ARG A 181 -6.73 35.12 -5.68
C ARG A 181 -5.64 35.16 -4.60
N ALA A 182 -5.57 34.12 -3.75
CA ALA A 182 -4.57 34.03 -2.70
C ALA A 182 -3.14 34.08 -3.28
N LYS A 183 -2.90 33.36 -4.38
CA LYS A 183 -1.59 33.36 -5.06
C LYS A 183 -1.24 34.72 -5.64
N GLU A 184 -2.20 35.44 -6.19
CA GLU A 184 -1.95 36.79 -6.72
C GLU A 184 -1.64 37.79 -5.61
N GLU A 185 -2.39 37.76 -4.51
CA GLU A 185 -2.13 38.63 -3.36
C GLU A 185 -0.77 38.33 -2.70
N GLU A 186 -0.35 37.06 -2.65
CA GLU A 186 1.00 36.68 -2.20
C GLU A 186 2.10 37.20 -3.14
N ARG A 187 1.90 37.12 -4.46
CA ARG A 187 2.86 37.65 -5.45
C ARG A 187 3.05 39.16 -5.33
N GLN A 188 1.96 39.90 -5.08
CA GLN A 188 2.02 41.35 -4.90
C GLN A 188 2.79 41.71 -3.63
N LYS A 189 2.53 41.01 -2.53
CA LYS A 189 3.25 41.21 -1.27
C LYS A 189 4.75 40.99 -1.41
N THR A 190 5.18 39.95 -2.13
CA THR A 190 6.61 39.69 -2.37
C THR A 190 7.28 40.82 -3.15
N LYS A 191 6.61 41.35 -4.20
CA LYS A 191 7.12 42.49 -4.99
C LYS A 191 7.27 43.76 -4.14
N GLU A 192 6.34 44.02 -3.23
CA GLU A 192 6.41 45.15 -2.30
C GLU A 192 7.59 45.00 -1.32
N THR A 193 7.81 43.82 -0.75
CA THR A 193 8.96 43.57 0.12
C THR A 193 10.30 43.68 -0.62
N ASP A 194 10.37 43.24 -1.88
CA ASP A 194 11.59 43.31 -2.68
C ASP A 194 11.90 44.75 -3.13
N SER A 195 10.87 45.56 -3.39
CA SER A 195 11.06 46.99 -3.74
C SER A 195 11.40 47.84 -2.53
N SER A 196 10.85 47.53 -1.34
CA SER A 196 11.16 48.25 -0.10
C SER A 196 12.58 47.98 0.40
N SER A 197 13.16 46.80 0.15
CA SER A 197 14.51 46.48 0.63
C SER A 197 15.62 47.21 -0.14
N LYS A 198 15.34 47.71 -1.35
CA LYS A 198 16.33 48.38 -2.22
C LYS A 198 16.59 49.86 -1.88
N SER A 199 15.83 50.48 -0.98
CA SER A 199 15.95 51.92 -0.65
C SER A 199 16.76 52.23 0.61
N THR A 200 17.39 51.22 1.23
CA THR A 200 18.13 51.35 2.50
C THR A 200 19.58 50.87 2.42
N GLU A 201 20.21 50.89 1.24
CA GLU A 201 21.67 50.88 1.19
C GLU A 201 22.18 52.28 1.56
N THR A 202 22.29 52.52 2.88
CA THR A 202 23.09 53.64 3.39
C THR A 202 24.54 53.38 2.95
N PRO A 203 25.19 54.29 2.20
CA PRO A 203 26.57 54.10 1.77
C PRO A 203 27.45 53.87 3.00
N LEU A 204 28.18 52.76 3.02
CA LEU A 204 29.20 52.52 4.05
C LEU A 204 30.22 53.67 3.99
N PRO A 205 30.57 54.30 5.12
CA PRO A 205 31.56 55.37 5.13
C PRO A 205 32.90 54.82 4.61
N SER A 206 33.40 55.42 3.53
CA SER A 206 34.72 55.12 2.96
C SER A 206 35.81 55.47 3.98
N ARG A 207 36.68 54.49 4.28
CA ARG A 207 37.90 54.68 5.08
C ARG A 207 39.02 55.27 4.24
#